data_AF-A0A942MFB6-F1
#
_entry.id   AF-A0A942MFB6-F1
#
_cell.length_a   1.000
_cell.length_b   1.000
_cell.length_c   1.000
_cell.angle_alpha   90.00
_cell.angle_beta   90.00
_cell.angle_gamma   90.00
#
_symmetry.space_group_name_H-M   'P 1'
#
loop_
_entity.id
_entity.type
_entity.pdbx_description
1 polymer ?
#
loop_
_entity_poly.entity_id
_entity_poly.type
_entity_poly.pdbx_seq_one_letter_code
_entity_poly.pdbx_strand_id
1 'polypeptide(L)'
;MFRQMVEKMKSAAKFLSNPIIQYIPISIRTLGSNSNWANPFSHTNQQIFIFQDPLALQSALSRYGITAQAPHPGNDMYVLALNFQAEIVLFRYLTCKIIGRSTPGSSHVFAITKKYFPRRVIHFAIYENNGVRLGWVNQEIY
;
A
#
# COMPACT_ATOMS: atom_id res chain seq x y z
N MET A 1 11.95 -2.18 -15.99
CA MET A 1 11.49 -2.06 -14.58
C MET A 1 12.05 -0.82 -13.88
N PHE A 2 13.38 -0.64 -13.81
CA PHE A 2 14.02 0.49 -13.10
C PHE A 2 13.59 1.89 -13.60
N ARG A 3 13.48 2.09 -14.92
CA ARG A 3 13.08 3.38 -15.52
C ARG A 3 11.67 3.84 -15.10
N GLN A 4 10.71 2.92 -15.01
CA GLN A 4 9.35 3.23 -14.56
C GLN A 4 9.32 3.63 -13.07
N MET A 5 10.13 2.98 -12.24
CA MET A 5 10.28 3.33 -10.83
C MET A 5 10.87 4.74 -10.66
N VAL A 6 11.91 5.07 -11.43
CA VAL A 6 12.55 6.40 -11.41
C VAL A 6 11.56 7.50 -11.80
N GLU A 7 10.74 7.29 -12.83
CA GLU A 7 9.73 8.29 -13.23
C GLU A 7 8.64 8.47 -12.17
N LYS A 8 8.17 7.38 -11.55
CA LYS A 8 7.23 7.45 -10.41
C LYS A 8 7.83 8.20 -9.23
N MET A 9 9.11 7.95 -8.94
CA MET A 9 9.86 8.66 -7.91
C MET A 9 9.97 10.15 -8.24
N LYS A 10 10.35 10.54 -9.47
CA LYS A 10 10.39 11.94 -9.88
C LYS A 10 9.03 12.63 -9.74
N SER A 11 7.95 11.94 -10.09
CA SER A 11 6.59 12.47 -9.91
C SER A 11 6.28 12.68 -8.42
N ALA A 12 6.58 11.70 -7.58
CA ALA A 12 6.40 11.80 -6.13
C ALA A 12 7.22 12.96 -5.54
N ALA A 13 8.46 13.15 -5.99
CA ALA A 13 9.36 14.18 -5.50
C ALA A 13 8.78 15.61 -5.58
N LYS A 14 7.81 15.86 -6.46
CA LYS A 14 7.15 17.18 -6.59
C LYS A 14 6.34 17.59 -5.36
N PHE A 15 5.85 16.63 -4.58
CA PHE A 15 4.99 16.89 -3.42
C PHE A 15 5.52 16.29 -2.11
N LEU A 16 6.64 15.56 -2.17
CA LEU A 16 7.29 15.08 -0.96
C LEU A 16 7.89 16.26 -0.20
N SER A 17 7.73 16.26 1.13
CA SER A 17 8.28 17.30 2.00
C SER A 17 9.81 17.27 2.11
N ASN A 18 10.45 16.17 1.70
CA ASN A 18 11.90 16.02 1.76
C ASN A 18 12.44 15.59 0.38
N PRO A 19 13.74 15.82 0.11
CA PRO A 19 14.39 15.31 -1.09
C PRO A 19 14.22 13.80 -1.21
N ILE A 20 13.96 13.31 -2.43
CA ILE A 20 13.60 11.91 -2.64
C ILE A 20 14.71 10.91 -2.25
N ILE A 21 15.97 11.34 -2.29
CA ILE A 21 17.13 10.54 -1.86
C ILE A 21 17.09 10.18 -0.37
N GLN A 22 16.30 10.91 0.44
CA GLN A 22 16.10 10.61 1.86
C GLN A 22 15.00 9.57 2.11
N TYR A 23 14.34 9.08 1.06
CA TYR A 23 13.31 8.05 1.18
C TYR A 23 13.87 6.70 0.75
N ILE A 24 13.56 5.68 1.53
CA ILE A 24 13.84 4.29 1.21
C ILE A 24 12.68 3.78 0.36
N PRO A 25 12.90 3.40 -0.92
CA PRO A 25 11.86 2.75 -1.70
C PRO A 25 11.60 1.35 -1.15
N ILE A 26 10.33 1.05 -0.90
CA ILE A 26 9.89 -0.26 -0.43
C ILE A 26 9.26 -1.00 -1.60
N SER A 27 9.77 -2.20 -1.89
CA SER A 27 9.26 -3.04 -2.96
C SER A 27 7.82 -3.47 -2.68
N ILE A 28 6.96 -3.31 -3.68
CA ILE A 28 5.58 -3.81 -3.69
C ILE A 28 5.59 -5.18 -4.36
N ARG A 29 5.14 -6.22 -3.65
CA ARG A 29 4.87 -7.53 -4.22
C ARG A 29 3.36 -7.74 -4.28
N THR A 30 2.77 -7.54 -5.45
CA THR A 30 1.34 -7.77 -5.66
C THR A 30 1.00 -9.24 -5.43
N LEU A 31 0.04 -9.50 -4.54
CA LEU A 31 -0.50 -10.81 -4.23
C LEU A 31 -1.81 -11.08 -4.98
N GLY A 32 -2.51 -10.01 -5.36
CA GLY A 32 -3.71 -10.07 -6.18
C GLY A 32 -4.20 -8.66 -6.50
N SER A 33 -4.82 -8.48 -7.64
CA SER A 33 -5.49 -7.22 -7.98
C SER A 33 -6.72 -7.52 -8.84
N ASN A 34 -7.81 -6.83 -8.57
CA ASN A 34 -9.01 -6.90 -9.37
C ASN A 34 -9.48 -5.48 -9.69
N SER A 35 -9.57 -5.13 -10.98
CA SER A 35 -10.03 -3.81 -11.42
C SER A 35 -11.55 -3.67 -11.44
N ASN A 36 -12.28 -4.79 -11.45
CA ASN A 36 -13.74 -4.87 -11.51
C ASN A 36 -14.26 -5.64 -10.28
N TRP A 37 -13.75 -5.28 -9.11
CA TRP A 37 -14.22 -5.84 -7.85
C TRP A 37 -15.60 -5.29 -7.54
N ALA A 38 -16.61 -6.17 -7.57
CA ALA A 38 -17.97 -5.85 -7.16
C ALA A 38 -17.98 -5.62 -5.64
N ASN A 39 -17.77 -4.37 -5.23
CA ASN A 39 -17.68 -4.01 -3.82
C ASN A 39 -18.98 -4.36 -3.09
N PRO A 40 -18.98 -5.33 -2.15
CA PRO A 40 -20.19 -5.76 -1.45
C PRO A 40 -20.72 -4.71 -0.45
N PHE A 41 -19.93 -3.66 -0.16
CA PHE A 41 -20.28 -2.65 0.82
C PHE A 41 -20.57 -1.27 0.20
N SER A 42 -20.58 -1.13 -1.14
CA SER A 42 -20.85 0.13 -1.85
C SER A 42 -19.97 1.34 -1.45
N HIS A 43 -18.84 1.11 -0.77
CA HIS A 43 -17.90 2.18 -0.43
C HIS A 43 -17.16 2.65 -1.68
N THR A 44 -17.23 3.95 -1.98
CA THR A 44 -16.48 4.58 -3.08
C THR A 44 -15.14 5.17 -2.62
N ASN A 45 -14.99 5.40 -1.32
CA ASN A 45 -13.79 6.00 -0.74
C ASN A 45 -12.60 5.02 -0.76
N GLN A 46 -11.39 5.56 -0.88
CA GLN A 46 -10.15 4.79 -0.86
C GLN A 46 -9.84 4.36 0.57
N GLN A 47 -9.55 3.08 0.76
CA GLN A 47 -9.26 2.50 2.07
C GLN A 47 -8.02 1.64 1.98
N ILE A 48 -7.20 1.68 3.04
CA ILE A 48 -6.11 0.72 3.23
C ILE A 48 -6.29 0.00 4.55
N PHE A 49 -5.98 -1.29 4.55
CA PHE A 49 -5.88 -2.11 5.74
C PHE A 49 -4.50 -2.75 5.75
N ILE A 50 -3.84 -2.72 6.89
CA ILE A 50 -2.49 -3.25 7.09
C ILE A 50 -2.59 -4.48 7.98
N PHE A 51 -1.92 -5.57 7.58
CA PHE A 51 -1.90 -6.81 8.33
C PHE A 51 -0.47 -7.30 8.49
N GLN A 52 -0.19 -7.88 9.65
CA GLN A 52 1.09 -8.53 9.94
C GLN A 52 0.97 -10.06 10.00
N ASP A 53 -0.26 -10.55 10.16
CA ASP A 53 -0.61 -11.95 10.23
C ASP A 53 -1.33 -12.37 8.93
N PRO A 54 -0.84 -13.39 8.22
CA PRO A 54 -1.52 -13.94 7.05
C PRO A 54 -2.96 -14.39 7.31
N LEU A 55 -3.29 -14.89 8.50
CA LEU A 55 -4.65 -15.35 8.82
C LEU A 55 -5.63 -14.16 8.92
N ALA A 56 -5.19 -13.06 9.53
CA ALA A 56 -5.96 -11.82 9.57
C ALA A 56 -6.21 -11.25 8.16
N LEU A 57 -5.20 -11.28 7.29
CA LEU A 57 -5.37 -10.92 5.89
C LEU A 57 -6.40 -11.84 5.22
N GLN A 58 -6.26 -13.16 5.35
CA GLN A 58 -7.16 -14.12 4.72
C GLN A 58 -8.62 -13.91 5.16
N SER A 59 -8.83 -13.59 6.43
CA SER A 59 -10.15 -13.27 6.99
C SER A 59 -10.73 -12.00 6.36
N ALA A 60 -9.92 -10.96 6.17
CA ALA A 60 -10.33 -9.74 5.48
C ALA A 60 -10.63 -10.01 4.01
N LEU A 61 -9.79 -10.75 3.31
CA LEU A 61 -9.99 -11.13 1.90
C LEU A 61 -11.32 -11.89 1.72
N SER A 62 -11.62 -12.85 2.59
CA SER A 62 -12.89 -13.57 2.59
C SER A 62 -14.08 -12.64 2.80
N ARG A 63 -13.98 -11.69 3.75
CA ARG A 63 -15.05 -10.71 4.02
C ARG A 63 -15.36 -9.82 2.81
N TYR A 64 -14.34 -9.49 2.01
CA TYR A 64 -14.50 -8.66 0.81
C TYR A 64 -14.69 -9.47 -0.48
N GLY A 65 -14.72 -10.80 -0.41
CA GLY A 65 -14.84 -11.67 -1.59
C GLY A 65 -13.66 -11.54 -2.56
N ILE A 66 -12.46 -11.28 -2.04
CA ILE A 66 -11.23 -11.11 -2.83
C ILE A 66 -10.39 -12.38 -2.72
N THR A 67 -9.89 -12.89 -3.84
CA THR A 67 -8.99 -14.04 -3.86
C THR A 67 -7.55 -13.58 -4.06
N ALA A 68 -6.63 -13.98 -3.17
CA ALA A 68 -5.20 -13.81 -3.39
C ALA A 68 -4.73 -14.83 -4.45
N GLN A 69 -3.93 -14.37 -5.41
CA GLN A 69 -3.43 -15.16 -6.53
C GLN A 69 -2.01 -15.69 -6.29
N ALA A 70 -1.22 -15.03 -5.45
CA ALA A 70 0.17 -15.39 -5.18
C ALA A 70 0.39 -15.83 -3.72
N PRO A 71 1.36 -16.72 -3.46
CA PRO A 71 1.68 -17.16 -2.12
C PRO A 71 2.23 -16.01 -1.25
N HIS A 72 1.83 -16.03 0.01
CA HIS A 72 2.21 -15.05 1.03
C HIS A 72 3.71 -15.18 1.38
N PRO A 73 4.55 -14.18 1.12
CA PRO A 73 5.92 -14.18 1.63
C PRO A 73 5.94 -14.19 3.16
N GLY A 74 6.68 -15.12 3.76
CA GLY A 74 6.90 -15.09 5.20
C GLY A 74 7.59 -13.80 5.65
N ASN A 75 7.16 -13.23 6.77
CA ASN A 75 7.74 -12.06 7.44
C ASN A 75 7.55 -10.69 6.75
N ASP A 76 6.62 -10.56 5.80
CA ASP A 76 6.23 -9.29 5.21
C ASP A 76 4.99 -8.68 5.90
N MET A 77 4.73 -7.40 5.61
CA MET A 77 3.44 -6.77 5.89
C MET A 77 2.55 -6.88 4.68
N TYR A 78 1.27 -7.14 4.91
CA TYR A 78 0.26 -7.20 3.87
C TYR A 78 -0.58 -5.95 3.89
N VAL A 79 -0.92 -5.47 2.70
CA VAL A 79 -1.77 -4.30 2.51
C VAL A 79 -2.91 -4.72 1.60
N LEU A 80 -4.13 -4.51 2.08
CA LEU A 80 -5.35 -4.54 1.28
C LEU A 80 -5.75 -3.10 0.98
N ALA A 81 -5.66 -2.70 -0.27
CA ALA A 81 -6.14 -1.41 -0.75
C ALA A 81 -7.45 -1.59 -1.53
N LEU A 82 -8.47 -0.82 -1.14
CA LEU A 82 -9.78 -0.77 -1.80
C LEU A 82 -9.92 0.58 -2.51
N ASN A 83 -10.51 0.56 -3.70
CA ASN A 83 -10.68 1.71 -4.61
C ASN A 83 -9.37 2.45 -4.94
N PHE A 84 -8.23 1.75 -4.80
CA PHE A 84 -6.91 2.34 -4.92
C PHE A 84 -5.88 1.33 -5.41
N GLN A 85 -5.08 1.73 -6.40
CA GLN A 85 -3.97 0.95 -6.91
C GLN A 85 -2.65 1.60 -6.49
N ALA A 86 -2.00 0.98 -5.50
CA ALA A 86 -0.64 1.36 -5.10
C ALA A 86 0.38 1.16 -6.24
N GLU A 87 1.24 2.15 -6.43
CA GLU A 87 2.24 2.18 -7.50
C GLU A 87 3.68 2.27 -6.98
N ILE A 88 3.88 2.95 -5.85
CA ILE A 88 5.16 3.06 -5.16
C ILE A 88 4.94 3.23 -3.66
N VAL A 89 5.84 2.66 -2.86
CA VAL A 89 5.88 2.84 -1.41
C VAL A 89 7.22 3.45 -1.04
N LEU A 90 7.18 4.53 -0.26
CA LEU A 90 8.37 5.27 0.19
C LEU A 90 8.36 5.37 1.71
N PHE A 91 9.46 4.96 2.34
CA PHE A 91 9.61 5.01 3.78
C PHE A 91 10.64 6.05 4.20
N ARG A 92 10.32 6.84 5.24
CA ARG A 92 11.27 7.72 5.90
C ARG A 92 10.93 7.81 7.38
N TYR A 93 11.91 7.54 8.24
CA TYR A 93 11.82 7.61 9.70
C TYR A 93 10.71 6.73 10.30
N LEU A 94 9.50 7.26 10.49
CA LEU A 94 8.33 6.53 11.01
C LEU A 94 7.11 6.70 10.10
N THR A 95 7.31 7.18 8.87
CA THR A 95 6.23 7.40 7.90
C THR A 95 6.44 6.56 6.66
N CYS A 96 5.44 5.75 6.34
CA CYS A 96 5.36 4.98 5.12
C CYS A 96 4.31 5.62 4.20
N LYS A 97 4.76 6.20 3.09
CA LYS A 97 3.89 6.83 2.09
C LYS A 97 3.58 5.80 1.01
N ILE A 98 2.31 5.45 0.88
CA ILE A 98 1.80 4.61 -0.21
C ILE A 98 1.22 5.55 -1.26
N ILE A 99 1.82 5.56 -2.45
CA ILE A 99 1.47 6.49 -3.52
C ILE A 99 0.93 5.69 -4.70
N GLY A 100 -0.12 6.20 -5.32
CA GLY A 100 -0.76 5.53 -6.44
C GLY A 100 -1.95 6.31 -6.98
N ARG A 101 -2.89 5.59 -7.56
CA ARG A 101 -4.07 6.16 -8.21
C ARG A 101 -5.36 5.67 -7.55
N SER A 102 -6.34 6.56 -7.42
CA SER A 102 -7.68 6.09 -7.12
C SER A 102 -8.25 5.34 -8.32
N THR A 103 -8.84 4.18 -8.06
CA THR A 103 -9.51 3.37 -9.07
C THR A 103 -10.76 2.79 -8.42
N PRO A 104 -11.89 3.53 -8.44
CA PRO A 104 -13.13 3.06 -7.85
C PRO A 104 -13.53 1.69 -8.41
N GLY A 105 -14.00 0.79 -7.55
CA GLY A 105 -14.31 -0.59 -7.93
C GLY A 105 -13.10 -1.50 -8.08
N SER A 106 -11.88 -1.05 -7.71
CA SER A 106 -10.71 -1.93 -7.70
C SER A 106 -10.33 -2.42 -6.30
N SER A 107 -9.68 -3.57 -6.23
CA SER A 107 -8.92 -4.01 -5.08
C SER A 107 -7.47 -4.32 -5.47
N HIS A 108 -6.54 -3.99 -4.57
CA HIS A 108 -5.12 -4.30 -4.72
C HIS A 108 -4.58 -4.86 -3.41
N VAL A 109 -4.17 -6.12 -3.46
CA VAL A 109 -3.54 -6.84 -2.35
C VAL A 109 -2.06 -6.94 -2.65
N PHE A 110 -1.22 -6.46 -1.75
CA PHE A 110 0.23 -6.51 -1.93
C PHE A 110 0.97 -6.68 -0.61
N ALA A 111 2.16 -7.25 -0.68
CA ALA A 111 3.09 -7.35 0.41
C ALA A 111 4.18 -6.26 0.28
N ILE A 112 4.63 -5.74 1.43
CA ILE A 112 5.79 -4.86 1.58
C ILE A 112 6.71 -5.43 2.65
N THR A 113 8.01 -5.29 2.46
CA THR A 113 8.98 -5.84 3.41
C THR A 113 8.97 -5.10 4.74
N LYS A 114 8.95 -5.86 5.85
CA LYS A 114 9.12 -5.32 7.22
C LYS A 114 10.54 -4.90 7.54
N LYS A 115 11.54 -5.30 6.74
CA LYS A 115 12.98 -5.15 7.02
C LYS A 115 13.41 -3.75 7.47
N TYR A 116 12.77 -2.71 6.94
CA TYR A 116 13.14 -1.31 7.20
C TYR A 116 12.35 -0.68 8.35
N PHE A 117 11.30 -1.34 8.84
CA PHE A 117 10.44 -0.78 9.86
C PHE A 117 10.96 -1.10 11.25
N PRO A 118 11.23 -0.09 12.09
CA PRO A 118 11.55 -0.34 13.49
C PRO A 118 10.34 -0.94 14.22
N ARG A 119 10.60 -1.65 15.33
CA ARG A 119 9.57 -2.15 16.27
C ARG A 119 8.90 -1.00 17.03
N ARG A 120 8.10 -0.22 16.31
CA ARG A 120 7.41 0.98 16.76
C ARG A 120 6.14 1.18 15.93
N VAL A 121 5.36 2.18 16.30
CA VAL A 121 4.24 2.67 15.49
C VAL A 121 4.78 3.32 14.21
N ILE A 122 4.31 2.83 13.06
CA ILE A 122 4.56 3.40 11.74
C ILE A 122 3.28 4.04 11.22
N HIS A 123 3.42 5.25 10.70
CA HIS A 123 2.35 6.04 10.09
C HIS A 123 2.27 5.72 8.60
N PHE A 124 1.27 4.93 8.20
CA PHE A 124 0.98 4.67 6.80
C PHE A 124 0.06 5.76 6.27
N ALA A 125 0.52 6.49 5.25
CA ALA A 125 -0.25 7.57 4.64
C ALA A 125 -0.44 7.29 3.15
N ILE A 126 -1.68 7.42 2.67
CA ILE A 126 -2.03 7.22 1.27
C ILE A 126 -2.02 8.56 0.55
N TYR A 127 -1.36 8.59 -0.60
CA TYR A 127 -1.36 9.74 -1.49
C TYR A 127 -1.77 9.33 -2.89
N GLU A 128 -2.50 10.21 -3.55
CA GLU A 128 -2.66 10.15 -4.99
C GLU A 128 -1.38 10.68 -5.69
N ASN A 129 -1.18 10.30 -6.95
CA ASN A 129 -0.02 10.69 -7.76
C ASN A 129 0.15 12.22 -7.93
N ASN A 130 -0.90 13.01 -7.67
CA ASN A 130 -0.87 14.49 -7.65
C ASN A 130 -0.43 15.08 -6.30
N GLY A 131 -0.21 14.25 -5.27
CA GLY A 131 0.19 14.68 -3.93
C GLY A 131 -0.96 14.90 -2.95
N VAL A 132 -2.21 14.72 -3.36
CA VAL A 132 -3.36 14.79 -2.45
C VAL A 132 -3.31 13.63 -1.47
N ARG A 133 -3.37 13.93 -0.16
CA ARG A 133 -3.43 12.91 0.89
C ARG A 133 -4.86 12.40 1.03
N LEU A 134 -5.06 11.10 0.78
CA LEU A 134 -6.39 10.47 0.82
C LEU A 134 -6.74 9.95 2.22
N GLY A 135 -5.74 9.53 2.99
CA GLY A 135 -5.96 8.97 4.32
C GLY A 135 -4.68 8.51 4.99
N TRP A 136 -4.83 8.00 6.21
CA TRP A 136 -3.73 7.42 6.96
C TRP A 136 -4.20 6.37 7.97
N VAL A 137 -3.29 5.49 8.37
CA VAL A 137 -3.48 4.49 9.43
C VAL A 137 -2.18 4.32 10.19
N ASN A 138 -2.28 4.13 11.50
CA ASN A 138 -1.13 3.80 12.35
C ASN A 138 -1.10 2.30 12.58
N GLN A 139 0.08 1.70 12.44
CA GLN A 139 0.29 0.29 12.73
C GLN A 139 1.52 0.13 13.62
N GLU A 140 1.35 -0.50 14.77
CA GLU A 140 2.47 -0.93 15.61
C GLU A 140 3.13 -2.18 15.02
N ILE A 141 4.45 -2.18 14.91
CA ILE A 141 5.25 -3.27 14.34
C ILE A 141 5.92 -4.06 15.47
N TYR A 142 5.81 -5.39 15.44
CA TYR A 142 6.39 -6.32 16.42
C TYR A 142 7.36 -7.29 15.76
#